data_AF-A0ABC9VLZ9-F1
#
_entry.id   AF-A0ABC9VLZ9-F1
#
_cell.length_a   1.000
_cell.length_b   1.000
_cell.length_c   1.000
_cell.angle_alpha   90.00
_cell.angle_beta   90.00
_cell.angle_gamma   90.00
#
_symmetry.space_group_name_H-M   'P 1'
#
loop_
_entity.id
_entity.type
_entity.pdbx_description
1 polymer ?
#
loop_
_entity_poly.entity_id
_entity_poly.type
_entity_poly.pdbx_seq_one_letter_code
_entity_poly.pdbx_strand_id
1 'polypeptide(L)'
;MTDQERKERILTKLRNIVFLLLGITVVFISIASIVSNTAFGNIVSNAVWIVLALFLIVQAAISIYQSLTPLKTRAKIFLLTDWATILLGILLANCAYFMKNNFWLIISIAIFIAGCIPIKDAK
;
A
#
# COMPACT_ATOMS: atom_id res chain seq x y z
N MET A 1 6.31 27.81 2.29
CA MET A 1 5.77 26.68 1.52
C MET A 1 4.62 27.23 0.70
N THR A 2 4.73 27.24 -0.62
CA THR A 2 3.66 27.75 -1.49
C THR A 2 2.52 26.72 -1.52
N ASP A 3 1.28 27.16 -1.77
CA ASP A 3 0.13 26.25 -1.84
C ASP A 3 0.30 25.14 -2.89
N GLN A 4 1.12 25.40 -3.92
CA GLN A 4 1.40 24.47 -5.00
C GLN A 4 2.31 23.31 -4.56
N GLU A 5 3.38 23.60 -3.82
CA GLU A 5 4.28 22.57 -3.23
C GLU A 5 3.52 21.63 -2.27
N ARG A 6 2.56 22.18 -1.53
CA ARG A 6 1.74 21.41 -0.60
C ARG A 6 0.80 20.46 -1.33
N LYS A 7 0.17 20.90 -2.43
CA LYS A 7 -0.70 20.07 -3.27
C LYS A 7 0.05 18.92 -3.93
N GLU A 8 1.23 19.19 -4.49
CA GLU A 8 2.06 18.15 -5.13
C GLU A 8 2.51 17.07 -4.13
N ARG A 9 2.84 17.47 -2.90
CA ARG A 9 3.19 16.52 -1.83
C ARG A 9 2.01 15.61 -1.46
N ILE A 10 0.81 16.15 -1.35
CA ILE A 10 -0.41 15.38 -1.05
C ILE A 10 -0.74 14.43 -2.20
N LEU A 11 -0.71 14.91 -3.45
CA LEU A 11 -0.94 14.11 -4.65
C LEU A 11 0.07 12.95 -4.76
N THR A 12 1.34 13.22 -4.44
CA THR A 12 2.39 12.19 -4.43
C THR A 12 2.13 11.13 -3.36
N LYS A 13 1.77 11.54 -2.13
CA LYS A 13 1.41 10.60 -1.06
C LYS A 13 0.19 9.74 -1.45
N LEU A 14 -0.85 10.36 -2.01
CA LEU A 14 -2.06 9.67 -2.47
C LEU A 14 -1.73 8.67 -3.58
N ARG A 15 -0.96 9.07 -4.59
CA ARG A 15 -0.50 8.19 -5.67
C ARG A 15 0.20 6.95 -5.11
N ASN A 16 1.10 7.13 -4.15
CA ASN A 16 1.83 6.02 -3.55
C ASN A 16 0.91 5.08 -2.76
N ILE A 17 -0.07 5.62 -2.02
CA ILE A 17 -1.09 4.81 -1.33
C ILE A 17 -1.89 3.99 -2.35
N VAL A 18 -2.36 4.61 -3.43
CA VAL A 18 -3.11 3.93 -4.49
C VAL A 18 -2.27 2.85 -5.16
N PHE A 19 -1.00 3.12 -5.45
CA PHE A 19 -0.10 2.14 -6.07
C PHE A 19 0.20 0.94 -5.16
N LEU A 20 0.39 1.17 -3.86
CA LEU A 20 0.55 0.09 -2.88
C LEU A 20 -0.74 -0.73 -2.75
N LEU A 21 -1.89 -0.06 -2.65
CA LEU A 21 -3.18 -0.73 -2.51
C LEU A 21 -3.49 -1.59 -3.74
N LEU A 22 -3.37 -1.03 -4.95
CA LEU A 22 -3.57 -1.76 -6.19
C LEU A 22 -2.55 -2.88 -6.36
N GLY A 23 -1.26 -2.58 -6.20
CA GLY A 23 -0.19 -3.56 -6.39
C GLY A 23 -0.33 -4.77 -5.46
N ILE A 24 -0.51 -4.53 -4.17
CA ILE A 24 -0.66 -5.63 -3.19
C ILE A 24 -1.94 -6.41 -3.47
N THR A 25 -3.05 -5.74 -3.73
CA THR A 25 -4.35 -6.42 -3.98
C THR A 25 -4.30 -7.28 -5.24
N VAL A 26 -3.70 -6.79 -6.33
CA VAL A 26 -3.53 -7.57 -7.56
C VAL A 26 -2.65 -8.79 -7.33
N VAL A 27 -1.56 -8.68 -6.56
CA VAL A 27 -0.73 -9.83 -6.18
C VAL A 27 -1.56 -10.88 -5.44
N PHE A 28 -2.34 -10.45 -4.44
CA PHE A 28 -3.19 -11.33 -3.65
C PHE A 28 -4.23 -12.05 -4.53
N ILE A 29 -4.97 -11.32 -5.37
CA ILE A 29 -5.97 -11.90 -6.29
C ILE A 29 -5.33 -12.85 -7.29
N SER A 30 -4.17 -12.49 -7.83
CA SER A 30 -3.45 -13.31 -8.81
C SER A 30 -2.99 -14.64 -8.20
N ILE A 31 -2.47 -14.62 -6.98
CA ILE A 31 -2.08 -15.84 -6.24
C ILE A 31 -3.31 -16.70 -5.96
N ALA A 32 -4.40 -16.11 -5.46
CA ALA A 32 -5.63 -16.85 -5.20
C ALA A 32 -6.20 -17.49 -6.46
N SER A 33 -6.16 -16.78 -7.60
CA SER A 33 -6.57 -17.28 -8.90
C SER A 33 -5.73 -18.48 -9.34
N ILE A 34 -4.40 -18.41 -9.21
CA ILE A 34 -3.48 -19.52 -9.51
C ILE A 34 -3.79 -20.76 -8.65
N VAL A 35 -4.01 -20.56 -7.35
CA VAL A 35 -4.34 -21.66 -6.43
C VAL A 35 -5.69 -22.29 -6.76
N SER A 36 -6.67 -21.50 -7.20
CA SER A 36 -8.00 -21.99 -7.56
C SER A 36 -8.07 -22.69 -8.92
N ASN A 37 -7.19 -22.33 -9.87
CA ASN A 37 -7.18 -22.88 -11.21
C ASN A 37 -5.73 -22.98 -11.73
N THR A 38 -5.20 -24.20 -11.74
CA THR A 38 -3.81 -24.48 -12.11
C THR A 38 -3.62 -24.68 -13.62
N ALA A 39 -4.59 -24.33 -14.47
CA ALA A 39 -4.43 -24.38 -15.91
C ALA A 39 -3.25 -23.48 -16.35
N PHE A 40 -2.42 -23.97 -17.28
CA PHE A 40 -1.22 -23.27 -17.72
C PHE A 40 -1.49 -21.83 -18.18
N GLY A 41 -2.56 -21.62 -18.96
CA GLY A 41 -2.97 -20.28 -19.40
C GLY A 41 -3.33 -19.34 -18.24
N ASN A 42 -3.96 -19.86 -17.18
CA ASN A 42 -4.27 -19.08 -15.98
C ASN A 42 -3.00 -18.69 -15.23
N ILE A 43 -2.06 -19.62 -15.07
CA ILE A 43 -0.77 -19.36 -14.41
C ILE A 43 0.00 -18.25 -15.14
N VAL A 44 0.14 -18.37 -16.47
CA VAL A 44 0.88 -17.38 -17.27
C VAL A 44 0.20 -16.01 -17.20
N SER A 45 -1.12 -15.94 -17.33
CA SER A 45 -1.85 -14.66 -17.26
C SER A 45 -1.67 -13.98 -15.89
N ASN A 46 -1.86 -14.72 -14.79
CA ASN A 46 -1.67 -14.18 -13.44
C ASN A 46 -0.21 -13.83 -13.14
N ALA A 47 0.76 -14.54 -13.71
CA ALA A 47 2.17 -14.19 -13.59
C ALA A 47 2.47 -12.81 -14.21
N VAL A 48 1.89 -12.49 -15.37
CA VAL A 48 2.00 -11.15 -15.98
C VAL A 48 1.40 -10.09 -15.06
N TRP A 49 0.23 -10.34 -14.47
CA TRP A 49 -0.39 -9.42 -13.52
C TRP A 49 0.46 -9.18 -12.27
N ILE A 50 1.09 -10.23 -11.73
CA ILE A 50 2.03 -10.12 -10.60
C ILE A 50 3.22 -9.23 -10.98
N VAL A 51 3.81 -9.41 -12.17
CA VAL A 51 4.94 -8.59 -12.62
C VAL A 51 4.54 -7.10 -12.73
N LEU A 52 3.38 -6.81 -13.32
CA LEU A 52 2.87 -5.43 -13.41
C LEU A 52 2.59 -4.83 -12.03
N ALA A 53 2.03 -5.63 -11.12
CA ALA A 53 1.77 -5.21 -9.75
C ALA A 53 3.05 -4.91 -8.97
N LEU A 54 4.10 -5.74 -9.13
CA LEU A 54 5.41 -5.50 -8.54
C LEU A 54 6.02 -4.18 -9.03
N PHE A 55 5.86 -3.85 -10.31
CA PHE A 55 6.32 -2.57 -10.85
C PHE A 55 5.68 -1.37 -10.14
N LEU A 56 4.37 -1.42 -9.86
CA LEU A 56 3.66 -0.37 -9.10
C LEU A 56 4.15 -0.28 -7.65
N ILE A 57 4.36 -1.42 -6.99
CA ILE A 57 4.89 -1.47 -5.61
C ILE A 57 6.29 -0.85 -5.55
N VAL A 58 7.17 -1.20 -6.49
CA VAL A 58 8.53 -0.66 -6.56
C VAL A 58 8.51 0.86 -6.80
N GLN A 59 7.67 1.36 -7.70
CA GLN A 59 7.51 2.80 -7.92
C GLN A 59 7.07 3.53 -6.65
N ALA A 60 6.09 2.98 -5.93
CA ALA A 60 5.65 3.54 -4.65
C ALA A 60 6.78 3.52 -3.61
N ALA A 61 7.52 2.42 -3.51
CA ALA A 61 8.64 2.29 -2.58
C ALA A 61 9.76 3.31 -2.83
N ILE A 62 10.14 3.52 -4.10
CA ILE A 62 11.14 4.52 -4.48
C ILE A 62 10.64 5.93 -4.12
N SER A 63 9.39 6.25 -4.42
CA SER A 63 8.82 7.57 -4.10
C SER A 63 8.73 7.82 -2.58
N ILE A 64 8.40 6.78 -1.80
CA ILE A 64 8.42 6.85 -0.34
C ILE A 64 9.85 7.06 0.18
N TYR A 65 10.83 6.32 -0.36
CA TYR A 65 12.23 6.47 0.02
C TYR A 65 12.75 7.90 -0.22
N GLN A 66 12.45 8.46 -1.40
CA GLN A 66 12.80 9.85 -1.74
C GLN A 66 12.16 10.86 -0.78
N SER A 67 10.95 10.57 -0.27
CA SER A 67 10.27 11.42 0.72
C SER A 67 10.91 11.36 2.11
N LEU A 68 11.65 10.28 2.42
CA LEU A 68 12.31 10.06 3.72
C LEU A 68 13.72 10.67 3.78
N THR A 69 14.41 10.80 2.64
CA THR A 69 15.78 11.37 2.56
C THR A 69 15.94 12.78 3.14
N PRO A 70 15.02 13.74 2.93
CA PRO A 70 15.18 15.09 3.45
C PRO A 70 14.74 15.28 4.92
N LEU A 71 14.27 14.23 5.61
CA LEU A 71 13.69 14.34 6.95
C LEU A 71 14.71 14.14 8.08
N LYS A 72 14.51 14.88 9.18
CA LYS A 72 15.23 14.64 10.45
C LYS A 72 14.82 13.30 11.07
N THR A 73 15.70 12.68 11.86
CA THR A 73 15.54 11.31 12.40
C THR A 73 14.19 11.04 13.08
N ARG A 74 13.66 11.99 13.88
CA ARG A 74 12.35 11.81 14.55
C ARG A 74 11.17 11.78 13.56
N ALA A 75 11.10 12.77 12.66
CA ALA A 75 10.06 12.84 11.63
C ALA A 75 10.13 11.66 10.64
N LYS A 76 11.34 11.15 10.38
CA LYS A 76 11.57 9.95 9.58
C LYS A 76 10.95 8.70 10.22
N ILE A 77 11.09 8.53 11.54
CA ILE A 77 10.49 7.42 12.28
C ILE A 77 8.96 7.49 12.20
N PHE A 78 8.36 8.65 12.49
CA PHE A 78 6.91 8.83 12.40
C PHE A 78 6.37 8.52 11.00
N LEU A 79 6.99 9.05 9.95
CA LEU A 79 6.56 8.79 8.57
C LEU A 79 6.70 7.30 8.22
N LEU A 80 7.73 6.62 8.72
CA LEU A 80 7.92 5.19 8.50
C LEU A 80 6.86 4.36 9.25
N THR A 81 6.47 4.77 10.45
CA THR A 81 5.35 4.16 11.20
C THR A 81 4.02 4.34 10.47
N ASP A 82 3.74 5.51 9.90
CA ASP A 82 2.54 5.74 9.08
C ASP A 82 2.51 4.76 7.89
N TRP A 83 3.60 4.67 7.12
CA TRP A 83 3.68 3.75 5.98
C TRP A 83 3.59 2.28 6.39
N ALA A 84 4.20 1.89 7.51
CA ALA A 84 4.08 0.54 8.05
C ALA A 84 2.63 0.22 8.45
N THR A 85 1.92 1.19 9.04
CA THR A 85 0.51 1.04 9.42
C THR A 85 -0.39 0.91 8.19
N ILE A 86 -0.15 1.72 7.15
CA ILE A 86 -0.84 1.62 5.86
C ILE A 86 -0.62 0.23 5.24
N LEU A 87 0.63 -0.23 5.15
CA LEU A 87 0.97 -1.55 4.61
C LEU A 87 0.29 -2.68 5.39
N LEU A 88 0.32 -2.60 6.72
CA LEU A 88 -0.31 -3.58 7.60
C LEU A 88 -1.84 -3.62 7.38
N GLY A 89 -2.48 -2.47 7.25
CA GLY A 89 -3.90 -2.38 6.91
C GLY A 89 -4.23 -3.03 5.57
N ILE A 90 -3.44 -2.76 4.52
CA ILE A 90 -3.65 -3.37 3.19
C ILE A 90 -3.47 -4.89 3.23
N LEU A 91 -2.41 -5.38 3.88
CA LEU A 91 -2.13 -6.81 3.98
C LEU A 91 -3.22 -7.54 4.77
N LEU A 92 -3.61 -7.01 5.93
CA LEU A 92 -4.68 -7.59 6.73
C LEU A 92 -6.02 -7.58 5.99
N ALA A 93 -6.33 -6.54 5.22
CA ALA A 93 -7.57 -6.47 4.46
C ALA A 93 -7.66 -7.55 3.40
N ASN A 94 -6.58 -7.74 2.64
CA ASN A 94 -6.51 -8.78 1.62
C ASN A 94 -6.54 -10.20 2.24
N CYS A 95 -5.82 -10.43 3.34
CA CYS A 95 -5.88 -11.68 4.08
C CYS A 95 -7.30 -11.97 4.62
N ALA A 96 -7.91 -10.99 5.29
CA ALA A 96 -9.25 -11.12 5.86
C ALA A 96 -10.31 -11.35 4.80
N TYR A 97 -10.18 -10.71 3.64
CA TYR A 97 -11.05 -10.93 2.49
C TYR A 97 -10.99 -12.39 2.02
N PHE A 98 -9.79 -12.95 1.86
CA PHE A 98 -9.65 -14.37 1.46
C PHE A 98 -10.13 -15.36 2.50
N MET A 99 -9.96 -15.05 3.79
CA MET A 99 -10.52 -15.86 4.87
C MET A 99 -12.04 -15.68 5.05
N LYS A 100 -12.68 -14.82 4.24
CA LYS A 100 -14.11 -14.44 4.39
C LYS A 100 -14.45 -13.97 5.81
N ASN A 101 -13.50 -13.30 6.45
CA ASN A 101 -13.59 -12.89 7.85
C ASN A 101 -13.95 -11.41 7.97
N ASN A 102 -15.24 -11.12 8.07
CA ASN A 102 -15.77 -9.76 8.10
C ASN A 102 -15.25 -8.93 9.27
N PHE A 103 -15.01 -9.53 10.44
CA PHE A 103 -14.49 -8.82 11.60
C PHE A 103 -13.08 -8.30 11.37
N TRP A 104 -12.19 -9.17 10.89
CA TRP A 104 -10.81 -8.79 10.56
C TRP A 104 -10.75 -7.83 9.37
N LEU A 105 -11.69 -7.93 8.43
CA LEU A 105 -11.81 -6.98 7.32
C LEU A 105 -12.12 -5.57 7.84
N ILE A 106 -13.07 -5.43 8.76
CA ILE A 106 -13.41 -4.13 9.37
C ILE A 106 -12.21 -3.55 10.14
N ILE A 107 -11.53 -4.38 10.95
CA ILE A 107 -10.34 -3.95 11.70
C ILE A 107 -9.24 -3.47 10.75
N SER A 108 -8.98 -4.20 9.67
CA SER A 108 -7.95 -3.84 8.72
C SER A 108 -8.23 -2.52 7.98
N ILE A 109 -9.50 -2.24 7.67
CA ILE A 109 -9.94 -0.96 7.09
C ILE A 109 -9.72 0.16 8.10
N ALA A 110 -10.05 -0.06 9.38
CA ALA A 110 -9.82 0.93 10.43
C ALA A 110 -8.32 1.26 10.58
N ILE A 111 -7.46 0.25 10.55
CA ILE A 111 -6.00 0.41 10.59
C ILE A 111 -5.50 1.19 9.36
N PHE A 112 -5.98 0.84 8.17
CA PHE A 112 -5.62 1.54 6.94
C PHE A 112 -6.00 3.03 6.99
N ILE A 113 -7.23 3.33 7.43
CA ILE A 113 -7.70 4.71 7.59
C ILE A 113 -6.85 5.45 8.62
N ALA A 114 -6.53 4.82 9.76
CA ALA A 114 -5.68 5.41 10.79
C ALA A 114 -4.28 5.77 10.26
N GLY A 115 -3.65 4.89 9.47
CA GLY A 115 -2.37 5.16 8.84
C GLY A 115 -2.41 6.24 7.75
N CYS A 116 -3.58 6.50 7.15
CA CYS A 116 -3.77 7.56 6.16
C CYS A 116 -3.88 8.96 6.80
N ILE A 117 -4.25 9.04 8.08
CA ILE A 117 -4.34 10.30 8.81
C ILE A 117 -2.94 10.67 9.30
N PRO A 118 -2.36 11.81 8.87
CA PRO A 118 -1.04 12.20 9.34
C PRO A 118 -1.07 12.44 10.85
N ILE A 119 -0.18 11.77 11.59
CA ILE A 119 0.08 12.11 12.99
C ILE A 119 0.59 13.56 12.98
N LYS A 120 -0.20 14.49 13.54
CA LYS A 120 0.21 15.89 13.64
C LYS A 120 1.52 15.93 14.42
N ASP A 121 2.57 16.45 13.80
CA ASP A 121 3.73 16.94 14.55
C ASP A 121 3.17 17.92 15.59
N ALA A 122 3.39 17.61 16.88
CA ALA A 122 3.11 18.56 17.93
C ALA A 122 3.88 19.85 17.59
N LYS A 123 3.14 20.97 17.51
CA LYS A 123 3.70 22.30 17.24
C LYS A 123 4.86 22.61 18.17
#